data_AF-A0A2C0ZD25-F1
#
_entry.id   AF-A0A2C0ZD25-F1
#
_cell.length_a   1.000
_cell.length_b   1.000
_cell.length_c   1.000
_cell.angle_alpha   90.00
_cell.angle_beta   90.00
_cell.angle_gamma   90.00
#
_symmetry.space_group_name_H-M   'P 1'
#
loop_
_entity.id
_entity.type
_entity.pdbx_description
1 polymer ?
#
loop_
_entity_poly.entity_id
_entity_poly.type
_entity_poly.pdbx_seq_one_letter_code
_entity_poly.pdbx_strand_id
1 'polypeptide(L)'
;MTHFEFEIQNPHISKHTDYKGYKIRFSINQQNYVLLVGKTNSLFPLNLIHVFNERGTCELCGKLVFPSNISQQVCPTLFNRRKELLAYFQEKYSEQF
;
A
#
# COMPACT_ATOMS: atom_id res chain seq x y z
N MET A 1 10.46 -14.24 9.47
CA MET A 1 9.83 -14.22 8.14
C MET A 1 8.40 -13.80 8.30
N THR A 2 8.07 -12.59 7.86
CA THR A 2 6.70 -12.08 7.87
C THR A 2 5.92 -12.82 6.77
N HIS A 3 5.07 -13.79 7.14
CA HIS A 3 4.29 -14.55 6.16
C HIS A 3 3.09 -13.69 5.70
N PHE A 4 3.27 -12.97 4.60
CA PHE A 4 2.18 -12.22 3.97
C PHE A 4 1.50 -13.11 2.94
N GLU A 5 0.22 -13.43 3.16
CA GLU A 5 -0.54 -14.41 2.36
C GLU A 5 -0.86 -13.95 0.92
N PHE A 6 -0.68 -12.67 0.61
CA PHE A 6 -0.97 -12.13 -0.71
C PHE A 6 0.29 -12.10 -1.58
N GLU A 7 0.13 -12.49 -2.84
CA GLU A 7 1.16 -12.33 -3.85
C GLU A 7 1.28 -10.86 -4.26
N ILE A 8 2.36 -10.21 -3.82
CA ILE A 8 2.66 -8.82 -4.14
C ILE A 8 3.39 -8.74 -5.48
N GLN A 9 2.85 -7.93 -6.39
CA GLN A 9 3.36 -7.74 -7.74
C GLN A 9 3.79 -6.27 -7.95
N ASN A 10 4.79 -6.07 -8.81
CA ASN A 10 5.28 -4.76 -9.26
C ASN A 10 5.53 -3.72 -8.14
N PRO A 11 6.22 -4.06 -7.04
CA PRO A 11 6.45 -3.11 -5.97
C PRO A 11 7.41 -2.01 -6.42
N HIS A 12 7.03 -0.76 -6.14
CA HIS A 12 7.84 0.42 -6.42
C HIS A 12 7.84 1.32 -5.19
N ILE A 13 9.00 1.42 -4.54
CA ILE A 13 9.22 2.22 -3.33
C ILE A 13 9.90 3.53 -3.75
N SER A 14 9.35 4.64 -3.27
CA SER A 14 9.87 5.98 -3.56
C SER A 14 9.73 6.87 -2.34
N LYS A 15 10.62 7.86 -2.18
CA LYS A 15 10.45 8.88 -1.14
C LYS A 15 9.18 9.70 -1.43
N HIS A 16 8.42 10.02 -0.40
CA HIS A 16 7.28 10.92 -0.55
C HIS A 16 7.79 12.37 -0.70
N THR A 17 7.13 13.17 -1.54
CA THR A 17 7.53 14.56 -1.80
C THR A 17 7.09 15.50 -0.69
N ASP A 18 5.88 15.28 -0.17
CA ASP A 18 5.21 16.26 0.71
C ASP A 18 5.49 16.05 2.19
N TYR A 19 6.11 14.92 2.57
CA TYR A 19 6.46 14.63 3.96
C TYR A 19 7.63 13.64 4.03
N LYS A 20 8.29 13.58 5.20
CA LYS A 20 9.38 12.62 5.45
C LYS A 20 8.82 11.20 5.51
N GLY A 21 9.14 10.39 4.51
CA GLY A 21 8.66 9.01 4.42
C GLY A 21 8.70 8.46 3.01
N TYR A 22 7.93 7.41 2.78
CA TYR A 22 7.90 6.65 1.53
C TYR A 22 6.48 6.47 1.02
N LYS A 23 6.37 6.32 -0.29
CA LYS A 23 5.21 5.86 -1.03
C LYS A 23 5.56 4.54 -1.69
N ILE A 24 4.85 3.49 -1.31
CA ILE A 24 5.02 2.15 -1.86
C ILE A 24 3.81 1.85 -2.73
N ARG A 25 4.02 1.76 -4.05
CA ARG A 25 3.02 1.30 -5.02
C ARG A 25 3.22 -0.19 -5.22
N PHE A 26 2.14 -0.94 -5.29
CA PHE A 26 2.18 -2.38 -5.54
C PHE A 26 0.81 -2.86 -6.05
N SER A 27 0.77 -4.11 -6.52
CA SER A 27 -0.46 -4.74 -6.99
C SER A 27 -0.68 -6.09 -6.29
N ILE A 28 -1.95 -6.45 -6.10
CA ILE A 28 -2.41 -7.79 -5.70
C ILE A 28 -3.57 -8.12 -6.63
N ASN A 29 -3.58 -9.30 -7.26
CA ASN A 29 -4.60 -9.70 -8.23
C ASN A 29 -4.89 -8.63 -9.30
N GLN A 30 -3.85 -8.04 -9.88
CA GLN A 30 -3.94 -6.96 -10.88
C GLN A 30 -4.59 -5.64 -10.38
N GLN A 31 -4.99 -5.57 -9.11
CA GLN A 31 -5.52 -4.36 -8.47
C GLN A 31 -4.38 -3.60 -7.79
N ASN A 32 -4.30 -2.28 -8.05
CA ASN A 32 -3.20 -1.48 -7.51
C ASN A 32 -3.57 -0.83 -6.18
N TYR A 33 -2.56 -0.74 -5.32
CA TYR A 33 -2.65 -0.18 -3.99
C TYR A 33 -1.45 0.73 -3.72
N VAL A 34 -1.61 1.63 -2.77
CA VAL A 34 -0.54 2.47 -2.24
C VAL A 34 -0.52 2.35 -0.72
N LEU A 35 0.64 1.98 -0.19
CA LEU A 35 0.98 2.15 1.22
C LEU A 35 1.77 3.46 1.39
N LEU A 36 1.23 4.37 2.19
CA LEU A 36 1.90 5.59 2.63
C LEU A 36 2.62 5.30 3.95
N VAL A 37 3.92 5.61 4.01
CA VAL A 37 4.79 5.32 5.16
C VAL A 37 5.41 6.61 5.65
N GLY A 38 5.21 6.95 6.92
CA GLY A 38 5.85 8.08 7.58
C GLY A 38 7.19 7.69 8.19
N LYS A 39 8.08 8.68 8.36
CA LYS A 39 9.37 8.52 9.02
C LYS A 39 9.56 9.60 10.09
N THR A 40 9.67 9.18 11.34
CA THR A 40 10.22 9.98 12.44
C THR A 40 11.57 9.37 12.82
N ASN A 41 11.67 8.76 14.00
CA ASN A 41 12.83 7.94 14.40
C ASN A 41 12.75 6.52 13.81
N SER A 42 11.54 6.08 13.46
CA SER A 42 11.27 4.80 12.81
C SER A 42 10.28 4.98 11.66
N LEU A 43 10.19 3.97 10.80
CA LEU A 43 9.15 3.90 9.76
C LEU A 43 7.84 3.41 10.36
N PHE A 44 6.73 4.02 9.96
CA PHE A 44 5.40 3.61 10.39
C PHE A 44 4.37 3.78 9.27
N PRO A 45 3.37 2.91 9.16
CA PRO A 45 2.37 3.00 8.10
C PRO A 45 1.35 4.10 8.43
N LEU A 46 1.19 5.05 7.51
CA LEU A 46 0.24 6.16 7.62
C LEU A 46 -1.14 5.79 7.10
N ASN A 47 -1.21 5.37 5.83
CA ASN A 47 -2.47 5.03 5.18
C ASN A 47 -2.27 3.97 4.10
N LEU A 48 -3.35 3.30 3.73
CA LEU A 48 -3.37 2.35 2.65
C LEU A 48 -4.62 2.54 1.77
N ILE A 49 -4.41 2.85 0.51
CA ILE A 49 -5.47 3.28 -0.42
C ILE A 49 -5.48 2.44 -1.69
N HIS A 50 -6.66 2.31 -2.29
CA HIS A 50 -6.82 1.77 -3.63
C HIS A 50 -6.34 2.77 -4.69
N VAL A 51 -5.83 2.27 -5.80
CA VAL A 51 -5.48 3.07 -7.00
C VAL A 51 -5.98 2.33 -8.23
N PHE A 52 -7.29 2.38 -8.48
CA PHE A 52 -7.85 1.70 -9.66
C PHE A 52 -7.91 2.66 -10.83
N ASN A 53 -7.46 2.21 -12.00
CA ASN A 53 -7.52 3.00 -13.23
C ASN A 53 -8.94 3.07 -13.80
N GLU A 54 -9.77 2.08 -13.45
CA GLU A 54 -11.15 1.96 -13.87
C GLU A 54 -12.05 1.65 -12.66
N ARG A 55 -13.35 1.86 -12.81
CA ARG A 55 -14.31 1.48 -11.76
C ARG A 55 -14.27 -0.04 -11.59
N GLY A 56 -14.05 -0.51 -10.38
CA GLY A 56 -13.96 -1.94 -10.10
C GLY A 56 -14.25 -2.28 -8.66
N THR A 57 -14.65 -3.53 -8.41
CA THR A 57 -14.83 -4.04 -7.05
C THR A 57 -13.50 -4.56 -6.54
N CYS A 58 -13.06 -4.10 -5.38
CA CYS A 58 -11.85 -4.61 -4.76
C CYS A 58 -12.04 -6.07 -4.34
N GLU A 59 -11.15 -6.95 -4.81
CA GLU A 59 -11.22 -8.39 -4.51
C GLU A 59 -10.92 -8.71 -3.06
N LEU A 60 -10.20 -7.83 -2.36
CA LEU A 60 -9.81 -8.03 -0.97
C LEU A 60 -10.86 -7.55 0.03
N CYS A 61 -11.67 -6.54 -0.31
CA CYS A 61 -12.61 -5.93 0.63
C CYS A 61 -14.05 -5.79 0.12
N GLY A 62 -14.32 -6.17 -1.13
CA GLY A 62 -15.66 -6.10 -1.74
C GLY A 62 -16.18 -4.70 -2.02
N LYS A 63 -15.42 -3.63 -1.73
CA LYS A 63 -15.86 -2.25 -1.99
C LYS A 63 -15.78 -1.92 -3.47
N LEU A 64 -16.78 -1.20 -3.96
CA LEU A 64 -16.73 -0.55 -5.27
C LEU A 64 -15.77 0.64 -5.20
N VAL A 65 -14.70 0.59 -5.98
CA VAL A 65 -13.67 1.62 -6.09
C VAL A 65 -13.87 2.39 -7.38
N PHE A 66 -13.89 3.72 -7.28
CA PHE A 66 -14.02 4.61 -8.44
C PHE A 66 -12.64 5.10 -8.92
N PRO A 67 -12.45 5.31 -10.23
CA PRO A 67 -11.15 5.69 -10.81
C PRO A 67 -10.85 7.19 -10.65
N SER A 68 -10.98 7.73 -9.44
CA SER A 68 -10.97 9.18 -9.24
C SER A 68 -10.03 9.65 -8.14
N ASN A 69 -9.66 10.93 -8.23
CA ASN A 69 -9.06 11.72 -7.13
C ASN A 69 -10.05 12.04 -6.00
N ILE A 70 -11.31 11.59 -6.11
CA ILE A 70 -12.34 11.81 -5.10
C ILE A 70 -12.04 10.89 -3.92
N SER A 71 -11.32 11.46 -2.96
CA SER A 71 -10.95 10.87 -1.67
C SER A 71 -9.95 9.71 -1.74
N GLN A 72 -9.18 9.60 -0.66
CA GLN A 72 -8.34 8.43 -0.38
C GLN A 72 -9.25 7.22 -0.08
N GLN A 73 -9.63 6.47 -1.12
CA GLN A 73 -10.48 5.29 -0.97
C GLN A 73 -9.70 4.14 -0.30
N VAL A 74 -9.81 4.03 1.02
CA VAL A 74 -9.09 3.04 1.84
C VAL A 74 -9.57 1.60 1.56
N CYS A 75 -8.63 0.66 1.50
CA CYS A 75 -8.91 -0.79 1.54
C CYS A 75 -8.90 -1.27 2.98
N PRO A 76 -10.03 -1.57 3.64
CA PRO A 76 -10.04 -1.95 5.06
C PRO A 76 -9.23 -3.21 5.35
N THR A 77 -9.30 -4.22 4.47
CA THR A 77 -8.58 -5.49 4.61
C THR A 77 -7.09 -5.27 4.72
N LEU A 78 -6.49 -4.56 3.77
CA LEU A 78 -5.07 -4.25 3.77
C LEU A 78 -4.71 -3.15 4.78
N PHE A 79 -5.61 -2.19 5.04
CA PHE A 79 -5.39 -1.14 6.03
C PHE A 79 -5.21 -1.73 7.44
N ASN A 80 -6.01 -2.73 7.81
CA ASN A 80 -5.87 -3.42 9.09
C ASN A 80 -4.55 -4.19 9.19
N ARG A 81 -3.99 -4.61 8.05
CA ARG A 81 -2.71 -5.34 7.95
C ARG A 81 -1.52 -4.46 7.57
N ARG A 82 -1.67 -3.14 7.57
CA ARG A 82 -0.64 -2.19 7.08
C ARG A 82 0.71 -2.30 7.81
N LYS A 83 0.72 -2.72 9.08
CA LYS A 83 1.95 -2.96 9.85
C LYS A 83 2.70 -4.20 9.35
N GLU A 84 1.99 -5.30 9.13
CA GLU A 84 2.56 -6.51 8.53
C GLU A 84 3.08 -6.24 7.12
N LEU A 85 2.32 -5.47 6.34
CA LEU A 85 2.70 -5.10 4.99
C LEU A 85 3.97 -4.23 4.98
N LEU A 86 4.10 -3.27 5.90
CA LEU A 86 5.33 -2.50 6.05
C LEU A 86 6.51 -3.39 6.42
N ALA A 87 6.33 -4.30 7.39
CA ALA A 87 7.37 -5.24 7.80
C ALA A 87 7.82 -6.14 6.63
N TYR A 88 6.87 -6.64 5.82
CA TYR A 88 7.17 -7.37 4.59
C TYR A 88 8.06 -6.56 3.64
N PHE A 89 7.71 -5.29 3.37
CA PHE A 89 8.50 -4.47 2.46
C PHE A 89 9.89 -4.16 3.04
N GLN A 90 10.00 -3.90 4.34
CA GLN A 90 11.29 -3.68 4.99
C GLN A 90 12.17 -4.94 4.99
N GLU A 91 11.59 -6.14 5.10
CA GLU A 91 12.32 -7.40 5.05
C GLU A 91 12.80 -7.72 3.61
N LYS A 92 11.94 -7.55 2.61
CA LYS A 92 12.21 -7.91 1.21
C LYS A 92 12.97 -6.86 0.40
N TYR A 93 12.81 -5.58 0.74
CA TYR A 93 13.32 -4.44 -0.02
C TYR A 93 14.05 -3.42 0.87
N SER A 94 14.77 -3.91 1.89
CA SER A 94 15.47 -3.10 2.89
C SER A 94 16.34 -1.99 2.29
N GLU A 95 17.03 -2.27 1.18
CA GLU A 95 17.93 -1.32 0.49
C GLU A 95 17.21 -0.12 -0.15
N GLN A 96 15.88 -0.15 -0.28
CA GLN A 96 15.09 0.95 -0.88
C GLN A 96 14.56 1.96 0.16
N PHE A 97 14.85 1.76 1.46
CA PHE A 97 14.39 2.58 2.58
C PHE A 97 15.47 3.45 3.22
#